data_AF-A0A1Q7JC26-F1
#
_entry.id   AF-A0A1Q7JC26-F1
#
_cell.length_a   1.000
_cell.length_b   1.000
_cell.length_c   1.000
_cell.angle_alpha   90.00
_cell.angle_beta   90.00
_cell.angle_gamma   90.00
#
_symmetry.space_group_name_H-M   'P 1'
#
loop_
_entity.id
_entity.type
_entity.pdbx_description
1 polymer ?
#
loop_
_entity_poly.entity_id
_entity_poly.type
_entity_poly.pdbx_seq_one_letter_code
_entity_poly.pdbx_strand_id
1 'polypeptide(L)'
;MKPRHAAPLPTLAALALLGLATACEPSKPTTPPGTGSPSFSATKSQPDDSAALVARVQQVNQQLAAQGYNVAIEGIDFLTIGNGRPGIRIHQEGFRWVPNDPRRDADGTNITYLFDQSNGVTASGLSAGQTEAAVDAALATWAGDRALKKVTIIKRADSGADPTIFDFFFFCGASRCGGLGNPFLADIVDAGFYPRAFFDAVGGPGGGRGILAFSVTFIFVTASGVPTDINGDNYLDTALNEVYFNNTFGDPANDRVGNPWGIDVALPGIDVQTVALHENGHSLGLGHFGPPPTAVMNPVYGGIRHSPLPADDAGMNALWRSWPNP
;
A
#
# COMPACT_ATOMS: atom_id res chain seq x y z
N MET A 1 62.23 -7.21 -37.53
CA MET A 1 62.24 -8.60 -38.06
C MET A 1 62.72 -9.54 -36.97
N LYS A 2 62.08 -10.73 -36.86
CA LYS A 2 62.31 -11.84 -35.90
C LYS A 2 61.82 -11.63 -34.45
N PRO A 3 61.40 -12.70 -33.74
CA PRO A 3 60.37 -13.67 -34.13
C PRO A 3 59.41 -14.02 -32.96
N ARG A 4 58.44 -14.89 -33.30
CA ARG A 4 57.33 -15.45 -32.51
C ARG A 4 57.68 -16.76 -31.77
N HIS A 5 56.93 -17.02 -30.68
CA HIS A 5 56.57 -18.32 -30.03
C HIS A 5 57.73 -19.17 -29.43
N ALA A 6 57.59 -19.98 -28.36
CA ALA A 6 56.46 -20.75 -27.83
C ALA A 6 56.63 -21.09 -26.32
N ALA A 7 55.56 -21.67 -25.74
CA ALA A 7 55.32 -22.03 -24.33
C ALA A 7 56.11 -23.24 -23.79
N PRO A 8 56.13 -23.48 -22.46
CA PRO A 8 56.42 -24.79 -21.88
C PRO A 8 55.16 -25.53 -21.38
N LEU A 9 55.30 -26.86 -21.37
CA LEU A 9 54.32 -27.91 -21.06
C LEU A 9 53.86 -27.96 -19.58
N PRO A 10 52.70 -28.59 -19.29
CA PRO A 10 52.26 -28.92 -17.94
C PRO A 10 52.74 -30.32 -17.50
N THR A 11 53.00 -30.44 -16.20
CA THR A 11 53.39 -31.67 -15.52
C THR A 11 52.16 -32.54 -15.21
N LEU A 12 52.23 -33.82 -15.57
CA LEU A 12 51.28 -34.87 -15.16
C LEU A 12 51.39 -35.18 -13.66
N ALA A 13 50.24 -35.41 -13.00
CA ALA A 13 50.17 -36.30 -11.85
C ALA A 13 48.80 -37.02 -11.76
N ALA A 14 48.90 -38.34 -11.87
CA ALA A 14 48.11 -39.41 -11.25
C ALA A 14 46.58 -39.53 -11.50
N LEU A 15 46.28 -40.58 -12.26
CA LEU A 15 45.03 -41.31 -12.43
C LEU A 15 44.70 -42.15 -11.18
N ALA A 16 43.42 -42.21 -10.79
CA ALA A 16 42.84 -43.35 -10.10
C ALA A 16 41.46 -43.65 -10.73
N LEU A 17 41.37 -44.78 -11.44
CA LEU A 17 40.12 -45.40 -11.88
C LEU A 17 39.44 -46.07 -10.68
N LEU A 18 38.10 -46.10 -10.68
CA LEU A 18 37.35 -47.35 -10.45
C LEU A 18 35.92 -47.21 -11.02
N GLY A 19 35.40 -48.32 -11.55
CA GLY A 19 34.32 -48.40 -12.53
C GLY A 19 32.89 -48.23 -12.01
N LEU A 20 32.00 -47.89 -12.94
CA LEU A 20 30.55 -47.88 -12.77
C LEU A 20 29.96 -49.17 -13.35
N ALA A 21 29.42 -50.02 -12.47
CA ALA A 21 28.50 -51.09 -12.83
C ALA A 21 27.06 -50.62 -12.60
N THR A 22 26.19 -50.95 -13.54
CA THR A 22 24.77 -50.58 -13.60
C THR A 22 23.91 -51.43 -12.66
N ALA A 23 22.93 -50.81 -12.00
CA ALA A 23 21.72 -51.50 -11.55
C ALA A 23 20.52 -50.54 -11.63
N CYS A 24 19.49 -50.93 -12.38
CA CYS A 24 18.15 -50.35 -12.34
C CYS A 24 17.44 -50.82 -11.07
N GLU A 25 16.88 -49.89 -10.29
CA GLU A 25 15.88 -50.19 -9.27
C GLU A 25 14.58 -49.41 -9.56
N PRO A 26 13.40 -50.01 -9.31
CA PRO A 26 12.11 -49.41 -9.60
C PRO A 26 11.73 -48.34 -8.56
N SER A 27 11.44 -47.14 -9.05
CA SER A 27 10.99 -45.99 -8.25
C SER A 27 9.65 -46.28 -7.54
N LYS A 28 9.62 -46.15 -6.21
CA LYS A 28 8.37 -46.08 -5.43
C LYS A 28 7.59 -44.80 -5.78
N PRO A 29 6.25 -44.80 -5.72
CA PRO A 29 5.46 -43.60 -5.96
C PRO A 29 5.58 -42.66 -4.74
N THR A 30 6.19 -41.50 -4.93
CA THR A 30 6.21 -40.42 -3.93
C THR A 30 4.88 -39.68 -3.97
N THR A 31 4.21 -39.60 -2.82
CA THR A 31 2.96 -38.85 -2.61
C THR A 31 3.15 -37.36 -2.96
N PRO A 32 2.19 -36.68 -3.59
CA PRO A 32 2.31 -35.25 -3.90
C PRO A 32 2.38 -34.41 -2.60
N PRO A 33 3.17 -33.33 -2.56
CA PRO A 33 3.13 -32.39 -1.45
C PRO A 33 1.76 -31.71 -1.42
N GLY A 34 1.17 -31.63 -0.22
CA GLY A 34 -0.11 -30.98 0.01
C GLY A 34 -0.09 -29.53 -0.45
N THR A 35 -1.18 -29.12 -1.09
CA THR A 35 -1.46 -27.75 -1.50
C THR A 35 -1.63 -26.86 -0.26
N GLY A 36 -0.51 -26.29 0.22
CA GLY A 36 -0.56 -25.12 1.09
C GLY A 36 -0.95 -23.91 0.25
N SER A 37 -2.01 -23.20 0.67
CA SER A 37 -2.37 -21.91 0.09
C SER A 37 -1.17 -20.96 0.12
N PRO A 38 -0.96 -20.12 -0.91
CA PRO A 38 0.10 -19.13 -0.89
C PRO A 38 -0.11 -18.17 0.28
N SER A 39 0.89 -18.08 1.16
CA SER A 39 0.93 -17.14 2.28
C SER A 39 1.84 -15.98 1.90
N PHE A 40 1.30 -14.76 1.91
CA PHE A 40 2.10 -13.55 1.78
C PHE A 40 2.95 -13.38 3.05
N SER A 41 4.25 -13.14 2.87
CA SER A 41 5.20 -13.04 3.98
C SER A 41 4.91 -11.81 4.84
N ALA A 42 4.41 -12.02 6.06
CA ALA A 42 4.37 -10.99 7.08
C ALA A 42 5.80 -10.59 7.45
N THR A 43 6.16 -9.33 7.21
CA THR A 43 7.42 -8.77 7.71
C THR A 43 7.30 -8.67 9.23
N LYS A 44 8.25 -9.25 9.97
CA LYS A 44 8.24 -9.19 11.44
C LYS A 44 8.34 -7.74 11.89
N SER A 45 7.30 -7.25 12.54
CA SER A 45 7.37 -6.09 13.41
C SER A 45 8.36 -6.33 14.53
N GLN A 46 8.94 -5.25 15.07
CA GLN A 46 9.26 -5.25 16.49
C GLN A 46 7.93 -5.57 17.20
N PRO A 47 7.80 -6.72 17.89
CA PRO A 47 6.51 -7.28 18.29
C PRO A 47 5.58 -6.33 19.07
N ASP A 48 6.16 -5.31 19.71
CA ASP A 48 5.46 -4.43 20.64
C ASP A 48 4.72 -3.27 19.96
N ASP A 49 5.26 -2.69 18.88
CA ASP A 49 4.67 -1.51 18.23
C ASP A 49 3.38 -1.85 17.47
N SER A 50 3.38 -2.95 16.71
CA SER A 50 2.19 -3.36 15.94
C SER A 50 1.06 -3.79 16.86
N ALA A 51 1.36 -4.43 18.00
CA ALA A 51 0.35 -4.81 18.98
C ALA A 51 -0.32 -3.58 19.60
N ALA A 52 0.46 -2.53 19.91
CA ALA A 52 -0.08 -1.27 20.42
C ALA A 52 -0.97 -0.57 19.38
N LEU A 53 -0.55 -0.54 18.10
CA LEU A 53 -1.35 0.03 17.02
C LEU A 53 -2.65 -0.75 16.78
N VAL A 54 -2.61 -2.09 16.77
CA VAL A 54 -3.81 -2.95 16.69
C VAL A 54 -4.77 -2.65 17.83
N ALA A 55 -4.28 -2.59 19.07
CA ALA A 55 -5.11 -2.26 20.23
C ALA A 55 -5.74 -0.87 20.11
N ARG A 56 -4.98 0.11 19.60
CA ARG A 56 -5.49 1.46 19.35
C ARG A 56 -6.57 1.46 18.28
N VAL A 57 -6.38 0.76 17.16
CA VAL A 57 -7.37 0.65 16.09
C VAL A 57 -8.65 -0.04 16.58
N GLN A 58 -8.54 -1.09 17.38
CA GLN A 58 -9.71 -1.73 17.99
C GLN A 58 -10.50 -0.78 18.89
N GLN A 59 -9.83 0.11 19.64
CA GLN A 59 -10.50 1.16 20.41
C GLN A 59 -11.20 2.19 19.50
N VAL A 60 -10.59 2.55 18.37
CA VAL A 60 -11.21 3.45 17.39
C VAL A 60 -12.45 2.82 16.78
N ASN A 61 -12.40 1.54 16.41
CA ASN A 61 -13.56 0.82 15.87
C ASN A 61 -14.71 0.75 16.89
N GLN A 62 -14.42 0.59 18.19
CA GLN A 62 -15.43 0.70 19.25
C GLN A 62 -16.03 2.10 19.35
N GLN A 63 -15.23 3.15 19.17
CA GLN A 63 -15.71 4.54 19.18
C GLN A 63 -16.60 4.85 17.96
N LEU A 64 -16.21 4.38 16.76
CA LEU A 64 -17.01 4.49 15.55
C LEU A 64 -18.37 3.81 15.72
N ALA A 65 -18.38 2.57 16.21
CA ALA A 65 -19.61 1.84 16.50
C ALA A 65 -20.50 2.55 17.54
N ALA A 66 -19.91 3.07 18.62
CA ALA A 66 -20.63 3.82 19.65
C ALA A 66 -21.24 5.13 19.14
N GLN A 67 -20.66 5.71 18.08
CA GLN A 67 -21.17 6.89 17.39
C GLN A 67 -22.14 6.54 16.25
N GLY A 68 -22.45 5.27 16.04
CA GLY A 68 -23.41 4.80 15.03
C GLY A 68 -22.84 4.70 13.61
N TYR A 69 -21.52 4.76 13.44
CA TYR A 69 -20.89 4.51 12.15
C TYR A 69 -20.89 3.01 11.84
N ASN A 70 -21.34 2.66 10.63
CA ASN A 70 -21.34 1.28 10.11
C ASN A 70 -20.05 0.98 9.32
N VAL A 71 -18.93 1.53 9.77
CA VAL A 71 -17.59 1.27 9.21
C VAL A 71 -16.58 0.98 10.32
N ALA A 72 -15.55 0.21 10.00
CA ALA A 72 -14.44 -0.09 10.88
C ALA A 72 -13.12 -0.05 10.11
N ILE A 73 -12.05 0.41 10.75
CA ILE A 73 -10.69 0.30 10.21
C ILE A 73 -10.31 -1.17 10.18
N GLU A 74 -9.91 -1.65 9.01
CA GLU A 74 -9.48 -3.02 8.77
C GLU A 74 -7.96 -3.16 8.69
N GLY A 75 -7.28 -2.17 8.09
CA GLY A 75 -5.84 -2.22 7.92
C GLY A 75 -5.20 -0.87 7.73
N ILE A 76 -3.90 -0.82 8.04
CA ILE A 76 -3.03 0.33 7.78
C ILE A 76 -1.76 -0.23 7.16
N ASP A 77 -1.41 0.23 5.96
CA ASP A 77 -0.20 -0.17 5.25
C ASP A 77 0.74 1.03 5.06
N PHE A 78 2.04 0.85 5.33
CA PHE A 78 3.02 1.92 5.33
C PHE A 78 4.02 1.78 4.18
N LEU A 79 4.19 2.84 3.38
CA LEU A 79 5.39 3.03 2.58
C LEU A 79 6.46 3.76 3.38
N THR A 80 7.67 3.22 3.40
CA THR A 80 8.76 3.74 4.23
C THR A 80 10.06 3.91 3.49
N ILE A 81 10.98 4.64 4.11
CA ILE A 81 12.41 4.59 3.78
C ILE A 81 13.16 3.71 4.79
N GLY A 82 14.21 3.03 4.33
CA GLY A 82 15.05 2.18 5.18
C GLY A 82 14.54 0.75 5.29
N ASN A 83 14.33 0.26 6.51
CA ASN A 83 14.15 -1.18 6.77
C ASN A 83 12.71 -1.71 6.63
N GLY A 84 11.77 -0.89 6.17
CA GLY A 84 10.35 -1.24 6.22
C GLY A 84 9.74 -0.99 7.60
N ARG A 85 8.46 -0.61 7.65
CA ARG A 85 7.63 -0.73 8.84
C ARG A 85 6.41 -1.58 8.46
N PRO A 86 6.12 -2.65 9.21
CA PRO A 86 4.96 -3.46 8.90
C PRO A 86 3.67 -2.69 9.19
N GLY A 87 2.71 -2.87 8.30
CA GLY A 87 1.33 -2.48 8.53
C GLY A 87 0.63 -3.35 9.59
N ILE A 88 -0.65 -3.10 9.75
CA ILE A 88 -1.53 -3.92 10.59
C ILE A 88 -2.75 -4.36 9.79
N ARG A 89 -3.33 -5.48 10.21
CA ARG A 89 -4.61 -5.98 9.73
C ARG A 89 -5.40 -6.56 10.89
N ILE A 90 -6.69 -6.26 10.96
CA ILE A 90 -7.57 -6.69 12.05
C ILE A 90 -8.09 -8.11 11.79
N HIS A 91 -8.56 -8.38 10.57
CA HIS A 91 -9.06 -9.68 10.17
C HIS A 91 -8.05 -10.45 9.31
N GLN A 92 -8.19 -11.77 9.23
CA GLN A 92 -7.35 -12.59 8.35
C GLN A 92 -7.98 -12.73 6.95
N GLU A 93 -9.30 -12.52 6.89
CA GLU A 93 -10.12 -12.51 5.70
C GLU A 93 -9.69 -11.42 4.73
N GLY A 94 -9.78 -11.72 3.43
CA GLY A 94 -9.61 -10.72 2.38
C GLY A 94 -10.71 -9.66 2.46
N PHE A 95 -10.47 -8.49 1.88
CA PHE A 95 -11.50 -7.48 1.65
C PHE A 95 -11.48 -7.07 0.18
N ARG A 96 -12.62 -6.63 -0.35
CA ARG A 96 -12.70 -6.08 -1.71
C ARG A 96 -13.86 -5.11 -1.87
N TRP A 97 -13.72 -4.25 -2.88
CA TRP A 97 -14.79 -3.37 -3.32
C TRP A 97 -15.97 -4.16 -3.86
N VAL A 98 -17.19 -3.76 -3.48
CA VAL A 98 -18.42 -4.32 -4.01
C VAL A 98 -19.04 -3.36 -5.02
N PRO A 99 -19.33 -3.80 -6.26
CA PRO A 99 -19.99 -2.99 -7.28
C PRO A 99 -21.46 -2.74 -6.93
N ASN A 100 -21.95 -1.54 -7.22
CA ASN A 100 -23.33 -1.12 -6.95
C ASN A 100 -23.74 -1.21 -5.47
N ASP A 101 -22.78 -1.24 -4.54
CA ASP A 101 -23.09 -1.16 -3.12
C ASP A 101 -23.56 0.27 -2.78
N PRO A 102 -24.85 0.48 -2.46
CA PRO A 102 -25.38 1.82 -2.23
C PRO A 102 -24.78 2.48 -0.97
N ARG A 103 -24.13 1.71 -0.09
CA ARG A 103 -23.50 2.24 1.13
C ARG A 103 -22.25 3.06 0.84
N ARG A 104 -21.60 2.84 -0.30
CA ARG A 104 -20.39 3.57 -0.71
C ARG A 104 -20.66 5.00 -1.15
N ASP A 105 -21.94 5.34 -1.39
CA ASP A 105 -22.34 6.59 -2.05
C ASP A 105 -21.54 6.82 -3.36
N ALA A 106 -21.21 5.73 -4.05
CA ALA A 106 -20.46 5.72 -5.29
C ALA A 106 -21.38 5.77 -6.51
N ASP A 107 -20.83 6.10 -7.68
CA ASP A 107 -21.56 6.20 -8.94
C ASP A 107 -21.73 4.81 -9.59
N GLY A 108 -22.44 3.90 -8.91
CA GLY A 108 -22.74 2.54 -9.38
C GLY A 108 -21.53 1.60 -9.33
N THR A 109 -20.97 1.26 -10.51
CA THR A 109 -19.78 0.40 -10.64
C THR A 109 -18.48 1.18 -10.82
N ASN A 110 -18.51 2.49 -10.56
CA ASN A 110 -17.30 3.30 -10.61
C ASN A 110 -16.54 3.18 -9.29
N ILE A 111 -15.24 3.48 -9.33
CA ILE A 111 -14.44 3.80 -8.15
C ILE A 111 -14.20 5.30 -8.21
N THR A 112 -14.60 5.99 -7.16
CA THR A 112 -14.48 7.44 -7.05
C THR A 112 -13.26 7.80 -6.23
N TYR A 113 -12.56 8.86 -6.59
CA TYR A 113 -11.47 9.39 -5.76
C TYR A 113 -11.56 10.91 -5.61
N LEU A 114 -10.96 11.42 -4.54
CA LEU A 114 -10.84 12.84 -4.25
C LEU A 114 -9.44 13.12 -3.70
N PHE A 115 -8.86 14.26 -4.08
CA PHE A 115 -7.67 14.81 -3.45
C PHE A 115 -8.07 16.02 -2.61
N ASP A 116 -7.78 15.99 -1.31
CA ASP A 116 -8.05 17.11 -0.42
C ASP A 116 -7.01 18.23 -0.65
N GLN A 117 -7.45 19.29 -1.33
CA GLN A 117 -6.57 20.41 -1.67
C GLN A 117 -6.16 21.23 -0.45
N SER A 118 -6.93 21.17 0.65
CA SER A 118 -6.66 21.96 1.86
C SER A 118 -5.33 21.58 2.52
N ASN A 119 -4.91 20.32 2.34
CA ASN A 119 -3.66 19.76 2.85
C ASN A 119 -2.65 19.44 1.73
N GLY A 120 -2.83 19.97 0.52
CA GLY A 120 -1.99 19.62 -0.63
C GLY A 120 -0.60 20.28 -0.68
N VAL A 121 -0.29 21.24 0.18
CA VAL A 121 1.00 21.95 0.14
C VAL A 121 2.09 21.21 0.92
N THR A 122 3.25 21.01 0.30
CA THR A 122 4.39 20.38 0.97
C THR A 122 5.31 21.41 1.64
N ALA A 123 5.98 21.00 2.72
CA ALA A 123 7.00 21.79 3.39
C ALA A 123 8.23 22.04 2.49
N SER A 124 8.43 21.20 1.45
CA SER A 124 9.45 21.41 0.42
C SER A 124 9.05 22.43 -0.66
N GLY A 125 7.83 22.97 -0.61
CA GLY A 125 7.37 24.06 -1.47
C GLY A 125 6.55 23.65 -2.70
N LEU A 126 6.09 22.40 -2.80
CA LEU A 126 5.11 22.04 -3.83
C LEU A 126 3.74 22.62 -3.49
N SER A 127 3.05 23.13 -4.52
CA SER A 127 1.67 23.59 -4.41
C SER A 127 0.68 22.42 -4.45
N ALA A 128 -0.52 22.63 -3.91
CA ALA A 128 -1.61 21.65 -3.95
C ALA A 128 -1.93 21.17 -5.38
N GLY A 129 -1.90 22.07 -6.36
CA GLY A 129 -2.12 21.69 -7.76
C GLY A 129 -1.02 20.77 -8.33
N GLN A 130 0.23 20.89 -7.87
CA GLN A 130 1.30 19.98 -8.31
C GLN A 130 1.17 18.59 -7.69
N THR A 131 0.83 18.52 -6.41
CA THR A 131 0.64 17.24 -5.71
C THR A 131 -0.63 16.53 -6.19
N GLU A 132 -1.71 17.28 -6.40
CA GLU A 132 -2.95 16.76 -6.97
C GLU A 132 -2.73 16.19 -8.37
N ALA A 133 -2.00 16.91 -9.24
CA ALA A 133 -1.67 16.41 -10.57
C ALA A 133 -0.84 15.11 -10.53
N ALA A 134 0.03 14.95 -9.53
CA ALA A 134 0.80 13.72 -9.34
C ALA A 134 -0.06 12.54 -8.86
N VAL A 135 -1.04 12.79 -7.98
CA VAL A 135 -2.04 11.81 -7.55
C VAL A 135 -2.94 11.41 -8.73
N ASP A 136 -3.42 12.39 -9.51
CA ASP A 136 -4.21 12.14 -10.72
C ASP A 136 -3.43 11.27 -11.72
N ALA A 137 -2.13 11.54 -11.91
CA ALA A 137 -1.27 10.73 -12.77
C ALA A 137 -1.09 9.29 -12.25
N ALA A 138 -0.97 9.10 -10.93
CA ALA A 138 -0.91 7.77 -10.31
C ALA A 138 -2.20 6.96 -10.54
N LEU A 139 -3.36 7.57 -10.32
CA LEU A 139 -4.65 6.90 -10.55
C LEU A 139 -4.94 6.70 -12.04
N ALA A 140 -4.47 7.60 -12.92
CA ALA A 140 -4.52 7.39 -14.36
C ALA A 140 -3.65 6.20 -14.80
N THR A 141 -2.48 6.01 -14.19
CA THR A 141 -1.64 4.82 -14.41
C THR A 141 -2.41 3.54 -14.05
N TRP A 142 -3.07 3.49 -12.89
CA TRP A 142 -3.91 2.36 -12.53
C TRP A 142 -5.11 2.18 -13.45
N ALA A 143 -5.82 3.25 -13.80
CA ALA A 143 -6.96 3.20 -14.73
C ALA A 143 -6.55 2.66 -16.13
N GLY A 144 -5.30 2.89 -16.53
CA GLY A 144 -4.72 2.35 -17.77
C GLY A 144 -4.31 0.87 -17.68
N ASP A 145 -4.29 0.27 -16.49
CA ASP A 145 -3.93 -1.13 -16.29
C ASP A 145 -4.94 -2.07 -16.96
N ARG A 146 -4.43 -3.13 -17.60
CA ARG A 146 -5.26 -4.11 -18.31
C ARG A 146 -6.27 -4.81 -17.39
N ALA A 147 -5.92 -5.03 -16.13
CA ALA A 147 -6.79 -5.61 -15.11
C ALA A 147 -8.01 -4.72 -14.82
N LEU A 148 -7.83 -3.40 -14.89
CA LEU A 148 -8.84 -2.40 -14.58
C LEU A 148 -9.65 -1.93 -15.80
N LYS A 149 -9.48 -2.54 -16.97
CA LYS A 149 -10.19 -2.17 -18.22
C LYS A 149 -11.73 -2.14 -18.15
N LYS A 150 -12.33 -2.74 -17.12
CA LYS A 150 -13.79 -2.76 -16.87
C LYS A 150 -14.21 -1.82 -15.74
N VAL A 151 -13.25 -1.23 -15.05
CA VAL A 151 -13.43 -0.31 -13.93
C VAL A 151 -13.27 1.09 -14.48
N THR A 152 -14.17 1.98 -14.11
CA THR A 152 -13.98 3.41 -14.38
C THR A 152 -13.58 4.06 -13.06
N ILE A 153 -12.38 4.63 -13.02
CA ILE A 153 -11.90 5.44 -11.90
C ILE A 153 -12.22 6.90 -12.22
N ILE A 154 -13.02 7.54 -11.37
CA ILE A 154 -13.50 8.91 -11.61
C ILE A 154 -13.10 9.85 -10.47
N LYS A 155 -12.64 11.04 -10.84
CA LYS A 155 -12.33 12.08 -9.89
C LYS A 155 -13.59 12.81 -9.45
N ARG A 156 -13.72 13.08 -8.17
CA ARG A 156 -14.69 13.99 -7.59
C ARG A 156 -14.01 15.31 -7.25
N ALA A 157 -14.76 16.41 -7.44
CA ALA A 157 -14.25 17.73 -7.12
C ALA A 157 -14.12 17.88 -5.60
N ASP A 158 -13.01 18.44 -5.15
CA ASP A 158 -12.88 18.88 -3.77
C ASP A 158 -13.83 20.07 -3.52
N SER A 159 -14.67 19.92 -2.51
CA SER A 159 -15.64 20.95 -2.10
C SER A 159 -15.12 21.85 -0.97
N GLY A 160 -13.94 21.53 -0.42
CA GLY A 160 -13.38 22.13 0.78
C GLY A 160 -14.02 21.62 2.08
N ALA A 161 -14.92 20.64 2.01
CA ALA A 161 -15.40 19.91 3.18
C ALA A 161 -14.37 18.85 3.60
N ASP A 162 -14.24 18.61 4.90
CA ASP A 162 -13.37 17.58 5.45
C ASP A 162 -13.84 16.17 4.99
N PRO A 163 -13.03 15.44 4.19
CA PRO A 163 -13.37 14.12 3.70
C PRO A 163 -12.85 12.99 4.58
N THR A 164 -12.20 13.28 5.71
CA THR A 164 -11.48 12.27 6.51
C THR A 164 -12.09 12.01 7.87
N ILE A 165 -11.90 10.80 8.37
CA ILE A 165 -12.28 10.42 9.74
C ILE A 165 -11.14 9.82 10.55
N PHE A 166 -10.07 9.30 9.93
CA PHE A 166 -8.97 8.66 10.65
C PHE A 166 -8.13 9.67 11.46
N ASP A 167 -7.85 10.83 10.88
CA ASP A 167 -7.05 11.90 11.47
C ASP A 167 -7.61 12.41 12.81
N PHE A 168 -8.94 12.40 12.98
CA PHE A 168 -9.64 12.69 14.23
C PHE A 168 -9.10 11.87 15.40
N PHE A 169 -8.84 10.58 15.19
CA PHE A 169 -8.48 9.65 16.25
C PHE A 169 -6.98 9.64 16.60
N PHE A 170 -6.13 10.09 15.67
CA PHE A 170 -4.68 9.99 15.80
C PHE A 170 -3.96 11.34 15.83
N PHE A 171 -4.62 12.43 15.45
CA PHE A 171 -4.01 13.76 15.41
C PHE A 171 -4.86 14.84 16.06
N CYS A 172 -6.10 14.96 15.61
CA CYS A 172 -6.89 16.17 15.79
C CYS A 172 -7.73 16.21 17.07
N GLY A 173 -8.35 15.09 17.43
CA GLY A 173 -9.42 15.05 18.41
C GLY A 173 -10.57 16.02 18.08
N ALA A 174 -11.50 16.17 19.03
CA ALA A 174 -12.73 16.96 18.84
C ALA A 174 -12.54 18.47 18.65
N SER A 175 -11.37 19.04 18.95
CA SER A 175 -11.19 20.49 19.03
C SER A 175 -10.21 21.11 18.03
N ARG A 176 -9.36 20.32 17.34
CA ARG A 176 -8.33 20.88 16.46
C ARG A 176 -8.65 20.82 14.97
N CYS A 177 -9.45 19.85 14.51
CA CYS A 177 -9.77 19.68 13.08
C CYS A 177 -11.26 19.61 12.77
N GLY A 178 -12.15 19.95 13.71
CA GLY A 178 -13.56 20.18 13.38
C GLY A 178 -14.51 18.99 13.50
N GLY A 179 -14.09 17.87 14.12
CA GLY A 179 -14.95 16.70 14.32
C GLY A 179 -14.56 15.57 13.37
N LEU A 180 -15.48 14.62 13.15
CA LEU A 180 -15.35 13.65 12.07
C LEU A 180 -15.85 14.30 10.77
N GLY A 181 -15.09 14.16 9.68
CA GLY A 181 -15.49 14.59 8.35
C GLY A 181 -16.59 13.71 7.72
N ASN A 182 -16.81 13.90 6.42
CA ASN A 182 -17.67 13.04 5.61
C ASN A 182 -16.82 12.11 4.73
N PRO A 183 -16.59 10.85 5.14
CA PRO A 183 -15.70 9.96 4.42
C PRO A 183 -16.32 9.31 3.19
N PHE A 184 -17.60 9.61 2.89
CA PHE A 184 -18.29 9.13 1.68
C PHE A 184 -18.31 10.16 0.56
N LEU A 185 -17.49 11.23 0.66
CA LEU A 185 -17.28 12.15 -0.46
C LEU A 185 -16.62 11.46 -1.65
N ALA A 186 -15.84 10.40 -1.45
CA ALA A 186 -15.33 9.49 -2.47
C ALA A 186 -14.98 8.12 -1.86
N ASP A 187 -14.77 7.11 -2.69
CA ASP A 187 -14.29 5.80 -2.24
C ASP A 187 -12.84 5.87 -1.75
N ILE A 188 -12.01 6.65 -2.46
CA ILE A 188 -10.58 6.85 -2.17
C ILE A 188 -10.35 8.33 -1.89
N VAL A 189 -9.77 8.65 -0.75
CA VAL A 189 -9.42 10.02 -0.37
C VAL A 189 -7.91 10.13 -0.19
N ASP A 190 -7.24 10.86 -1.09
CA ASP A 190 -5.89 11.32 -0.86
C ASP A 190 -5.95 12.60 0.00
N ALA A 191 -5.76 12.44 1.31
CA ALA A 191 -5.96 13.47 2.32
C ALA A 191 -4.85 14.54 2.35
N GLY A 192 -3.77 14.37 1.58
CA GLY A 192 -2.67 15.33 1.50
C GLY A 192 -1.59 15.14 2.58
N PHE A 193 -0.86 16.23 2.88
CA PHE A 193 0.42 16.21 3.57
C PHE A 193 0.31 16.62 5.04
N TYR A 194 0.37 15.62 5.93
CA TYR A 194 0.20 15.79 7.36
C TYR A 194 1.54 15.94 8.11
N PRO A 195 1.56 16.61 9.27
CA PRO A 195 2.78 16.88 10.00
C PRO A 195 3.38 15.63 10.62
N ARG A 196 4.68 15.69 10.89
CA ARG A 196 5.47 14.62 11.54
C ARG A 196 4.78 13.95 12.72
N ALA A 197 4.16 14.75 13.59
CA ALA A 197 3.54 14.27 14.82
C ALA A 197 2.42 13.26 14.57
N PHE A 198 1.70 13.38 13.45
CA PHE A 198 0.68 12.42 13.05
C PHE A 198 1.29 11.06 12.73
N PHE A 199 2.37 11.05 11.96
CA PHE A 199 3.09 9.82 11.60
C PHE A 199 3.81 9.19 12.79
N ASP A 200 4.28 9.98 13.76
CA ASP A 200 4.79 9.46 15.03
C ASP A 200 3.65 8.88 15.90
N ALA A 201 2.43 9.43 15.84
CA ALA A 201 1.27 8.92 16.56
C ALA A 201 0.74 7.59 15.99
N VAL A 202 0.70 7.47 14.66
CA VAL A 202 0.22 6.25 13.98
C VAL A 202 1.33 5.19 13.93
N GLY A 203 2.53 5.59 13.52
CA GLY A 203 3.65 4.69 13.33
C GLY A 203 4.44 4.36 14.59
N GLY A 204 4.14 4.97 15.74
CA GLY A 204 4.94 4.84 16.95
C GLY A 204 6.31 5.51 16.83
N PRO A 205 7.25 5.23 17.76
CA PRO A 205 8.54 5.90 17.84
C PRO A 205 9.31 5.90 16.50
N GLY A 206 9.61 7.10 16.00
CA GLY A 206 10.34 7.28 14.75
C GLY A 206 9.49 7.13 13.48
N GLY A 207 8.18 6.92 13.60
CA GLY A 207 7.25 6.85 12.47
C GLY A 207 7.34 8.06 11.55
N GLY A 208 7.29 9.27 12.12
CA GLY A 208 7.39 10.53 11.38
C GLY A 208 8.74 10.77 10.71
N ARG A 209 9.78 9.99 11.06
CA ARG A 209 11.05 10.00 10.34
C ARG A 209 11.09 8.99 9.21
N GLY A 210 10.39 7.86 9.31
CA GLY A 210 10.59 6.70 8.43
C GLY A 210 9.45 6.48 7.42
N ILE A 211 8.23 6.86 7.76
CA ILE A 211 7.03 6.64 6.94
C ILE A 211 6.88 7.81 5.97
N LEU A 212 6.83 7.51 4.67
CA LEU A 212 6.57 8.48 3.61
C LEU A 212 5.08 8.76 3.46
N ALA A 213 4.29 7.69 3.46
CA ALA A 213 2.85 7.73 3.41
C ALA A 213 2.26 6.45 4.00
N PHE A 214 0.95 6.45 4.21
CA PHE A 214 0.20 5.24 4.52
C PHE A 214 -1.23 5.31 4.01
N SER A 215 -1.79 4.14 3.76
CA SER A 215 -3.18 3.94 3.38
C SER A 215 -3.95 3.30 4.53
N VAL A 216 -5.15 3.79 4.80
CA VAL A 216 -6.08 3.25 5.81
C VAL A 216 -7.27 2.66 5.08
N THR A 217 -7.44 1.34 5.21
CA THR A 217 -8.61 0.67 4.64
C THR A 217 -9.70 0.53 5.69
N PHE A 218 -10.92 0.91 5.33
CA PHE A 218 -12.11 0.66 6.13
C PHE A 218 -13.00 -0.38 5.44
N ILE A 219 -13.71 -1.16 6.25
CA ILE A 219 -14.73 -2.11 5.82
C ILE A 219 -16.09 -1.72 6.36
N PHE A 220 -17.15 -2.12 5.67
CA PHE A 220 -18.49 -2.03 6.23
C PHE A 220 -18.68 -3.06 7.34
N VAL A 221 -19.40 -2.62 8.37
CA VAL A 221 -19.85 -3.48 9.47
C VAL A 221 -21.35 -3.29 9.69
N THR A 222 -22.01 -4.29 10.27
CA THR A 222 -23.37 -4.13 10.76
C THR A 222 -23.42 -3.17 11.95
N ALA A 223 -24.62 -2.76 12.37
CA ALA A 223 -24.81 -1.96 13.58
C ALA A 223 -24.26 -2.62 14.87
N SER A 224 -24.03 -3.94 14.86
CA SER A 224 -23.40 -4.66 15.97
C SER A 224 -21.88 -4.83 15.80
N GLY A 225 -21.27 -4.17 14.81
CA GLY A 225 -19.83 -4.19 14.55
C GLY A 225 -19.32 -5.46 13.86
N VAL A 226 -20.20 -6.25 13.22
CA VAL A 226 -19.79 -7.47 12.50
C VAL A 226 -19.46 -7.12 11.05
N PRO A 227 -18.28 -7.49 10.50
CA PRO A 227 -17.97 -7.29 9.09
C PRO A 227 -19.05 -7.83 8.16
N THR A 228 -19.33 -7.10 7.07
CA THR A 228 -20.30 -7.54 6.06
C THR A 228 -19.61 -8.17 4.86
N ASP A 229 -20.35 -9.08 4.20
CA ASP A 229 -20.07 -9.67 2.89
C ASP A 229 -21.41 -9.69 2.14
N ILE A 230 -21.78 -8.57 1.52
CA ILE A 230 -23.14 -8.35 1.03
C ILE A 230 -23.45 -9.15 -0.24
N ASN A 231 -22.43 -9.49 -1.01
CA ASN A 231 -22.52 -10.24 -2.26
C ASN A 231 -22.10 -11.71 -2.13
N GLY A 232 -21.73 -12.18 -0.94
CA GLY A 232 -21.57 -13.59 -0.60
C GLY A 232 -20.32 -14.23 -1.20
N ASP A 233 -19.25 -13.46 -1.30
CA ASP A 233 -18.03 -13.86 -1.99
C ASP A 233 -16.88 -14.31 -1.07
N ASN A 234 -17.10 -14.25 0.25
CA ASN A 234 -16.16 -14.56 1.33
C ASN A 234 -15.02 -13.54 1.49
N TYR A 235 -15.20 -12.32 1.01
CA TYR A 235 -14.38 -11.16 1.30
C TYR A 235 -15.21 -10.14 2.08
N LEU A 236 -14.55 -9.40 2.96
CA LEU A 236 -15.18 -8.29 3.67
C LEU A 236 -15.43 -7.14 2.69
N ASP A 237 -16.57 -6.47 2.83
CA ASP A 237 -16.93 -5.35 1.96
C ASP A 237 -16.08 -4.10 2.28
N THR A 238 -15.23 -3.67 1.37
CA THR A 238 -14.49 -2.39 1.52
C THR A 238 -15.45 -1.21 1.47
N ALA A 239 -15.32 -0.31 2.45
CA ALA A 239 -16.15 0.88 2.58
C ALA A 239 -15.53 2.13 1.96
N LEU A 240 -14.30 2.46 2.37
CA LEU A 240 -13.54 3.63 1.93
C LEU A 240 -12.04 3.43 2.21
N ASN A 241 -11.20 4.23 1.57
CA ASN A 241 -9.77 4.30 1.84
C ASN A 241 -9.32 5.76 2.02
N GLU A 242 -8.43 5.99 2.99
CA GLU A 242 -7.80 7.29 3.23
C GLU A 242 -6.28 7.17 3.14
N VAL A 243 -5.66 8.05 2.34
CA VAL A 243 -4.21 8.09 2.09
C VAL A 243 -3.61 9.36 2.67
N TYR A 244 -2.53 9.21 3.43
CA TYR A 244 -1.87 10.32 4.12
C TYR A 244 -0.39 10.39 3.77
N PHE A 245 0.10 11.57 3.39
CA PHE A 245 1.50 11.83 3.03
C PHE A 245 2.24 12.57 4.15
N ASN A 246 3.51 12.24 4.38
CA ASN A 246 4.27 12.81 5.48
C ASN A 246 4.97 14.11 5.06
N ASN A 247 4.52 15.24 5.62
CA ASN A 247 5.05 16.55 5.29
C ASN A 247 6.45 16.84 5.86
N THR A 248 7.03 15.92 6.63
CA THR A 248 8.37 16.10 7.24
C THR A 248 9.49 16.13 6.20
N PHE A 249 9.31 15.47 5.06
CA PHE A 249 10.36 15.29 4.05
C PHE A 249 10.59 16.57 3.23
N GLY A 250 11.80 17.12 3.33
CA GLY A 250 12.14 18.41 2.74
C GLY A 250 11.80 19.63 3.57
N ASP A 251 11.26 19.44 4.78
CA ASP A 251 11.03 20.56 5.69
C ASP A 251 12.38 21.14 6.16
N PRO A 252 12.69 22.42 5.85
CA PRO A 252 13.94 23.06 6.23
C PRO A 252 14.09 23.25 7.75
N ALA A 253 13.00 23.15 8.51
CA ALA A 253 13.03 23.24 9.97
C ALA A 253 13.31 21.89 10.67
N ASN A 254 13.40 20.80 9.91
CA ASN A 254 13.52 19.44 10.45
C ASN A 254 14.76 18.70 9.95
N ASP A 255 15.04 17.55 10.57
CA ASP A 255 16.19 16.68 10.27
C ASP A 255 16.07 15.89 8.95
N ARG A 256 15.11 16.27 8.10
CA ARG A 256 14.82 15.69 6.78
C ARG A 256 14.92 16.70 5.63
N VAL A 257 15.52 17.86 5.85
CA VAL A 257 15.72 18.92 4.84
C VAL A 257 16.33 18.43 3.51
N GLY A 258 17.23 17.43 3.55
CA GLY A 258 17.92 16.91 2.36
C GLY A 258 17.11 15.94 1.49
N ASN A 259 15.88 15.61 1.88
CA ASN A 259 15.04 14.62 1.21
C ASN A 259 13.71 15.26 0.77
N PRO A 260 13.70 16.23 -0.15
CA PRO A 260 12.49 16.97 -0.47
C PRO A 260 11.46 16.15 -1.24
N TRP A 261 10.18 16.41 -0.98
CA TRP A 261 9.14 16.06 -1.96
C TRP A 261 9.37 16.82 -3.26
N GLY A 262 9.19 16.13 -4.39
CA GLY A 262 9.32 16.71 -5.72
C GLY A 262 8.49 15.94 -6.75
N ILE A 263 8.45 16.49 -7.96
CA ILE A 263 7.89 15.84 -9.15
C ILE A 263 9.06 15.35 -9.99
N ASP A 264 9.05 14.08 -10.39
CA ASP A 264 10.11 13.44 -11.17
C ASP A 264 11.49 13.55 -10.49
N VAL A 265 11.53 13.49 -9.16
CA VAL A 265 12.76 13.68 -8.38
C VAL A 265 13.41 12.35 -7.99
N ALA A 266 14.69 12.21 -8.29
CA ALA A 266 15.48 11.06 -7.87
C ALA A 266 15.90 11.15 -6.38
N LEU A 267 16.31 10.02 -5.82
CA LEU A 267 16.89 9.97 -4.48
C LEU A 267 18.05 10.98 -4.34
N PRO A 268 18.18 11.69 -3.20
CA PRO A 268 17.43 11.47 -1.95
C PRO A 268 16.03 12.12 -1.90
N GLY A 269 15.59 12.80 -2.96
CA GLY A 269 14.24 13.33 -3.07
C GLY A 269 13.18 12.22 -3.15
N ILE A 270 11.96 12.58 -2.76
CA ILE A 270 10.81 11.68 -2.74
C ILE A 270 9.82 12.14 -3.81
N ASP A 271 9.58 11.28 -4.79
CA ASP A 271 8.68 11.55 -5.89
C ASP A 271 7.23 11.32 -5.48
N VAL A 272 6.40 12.36 -5.61
CA VAL A 272 4.99 12.32 -5.17
C VAL A 272 4.19 11.27 -5.94
N GLN A 273 4.34 11.20 -7.27
CA GLN A 273 3.58 10.24 -8.07
C GLN A 273 3.94 8.80 -7.73
N THR A 274 5.21 8.50 -7.45
CA THR A 274 5.65 7.17 -7.05
C THR A 274 5.02 6.73 -5.73
N VAL A 275 4.98 7.62 -4.73
CA VAL A 275 4.33 7.34 -3.45
C VAL A 275 2.82 7.21 -3.64
N ALA A 276 2.19 8.14 -4.36
CA ALA A 276 0.77 8.08 -4.65
C ALA A 276 0.38 6.82 -5.43
N LEU A 277 1.21 6.35 -6.37
CA LEU A 277 0.97 5.12 -7.13
C LEU A 277 0.97 3.89 -6.20
N HIS A 278 1.88 3.86 -5.23
CA HIS A 278 1.95 2.82 -4.22
C HIS A 278 0.71 2.82 -3.32
N GLU A 279 0.40 3.95 -2.69
CA GLU A 279 -0.73 4.05 -1.76
C GLU A 279 -2.08 3.84 -2.47
N ASN A 280 -2.23 4.35 -3.69
CA ASN A 280 -3.44 4.08 -4.47
C ASN A 280 -3.53 2.63 -4.95
N GLY A 281 -2.42 1.89 -5.00
CA GLY A 281 -2.45 0.44 -5.15
C GLY A 281 -3.10 -0.25 -3.95
N HIS A 282 -2.80 0.20 -2.73
CA HIS A 282 -3.48 -0.27 -1.50
C HIS A 282 -4.97 0.10 -1.51
N SER A 283 -5.30 1.32 -1.95
CA SER A 283 -6.69 1.77 -2.11
C SER A 283 -7.48 0.90 -3.10
N LEU A 284 -6.81 0.33 -4.09
CA LEU A 284 -7.38 -0.64 -5.04
C LEU A 284 -7.28 -2.10 -4.56
N GLY A 285 -6.89 -2.34 -3.31
CA GLY A 285 -6.90 -3.63 -2.63
C GLY A 285 -5.60 -4.43 -2.71
N LEU A 286 -4.52 -3.89 -3.30
CA LEU A 286 -3.23 -4.57 -3.31
C LEU A 286 -2.61 -4.59 -1.92
N GLY A 287 -1.93 -5.68 -1.58
CA GLY A 287 -0.99 -5.72 -0.47
C GLY A 287 0.44 -5.44 -0.92
N HIS A 288 1.37 -5.46 0.02
CA HIS A 288 2.79 -5.33 -0.29
C HIS A 288 3.36 -6.52 -1.09
N PHE A 289 4.26 -6.24 -2.04
CA PHE A 289 4.97 -7.24 -2.84
C PHE A 289 6.50 -7.18 -2.70
N GLY A 290 7.09 -8.37 -2.46
CA GLY A 290 8.53 -8.64 -2.41
C GLY A 290 9.29 -8.07 -1.20
N PRO A 291 10.54 -8.52 -0.97
CA PRO A 291 11.63 -7.67 -0.52
C PRO A 291 12.29 -6.93 -1.72
N PRO A 292 13.01 -5.81 -1.51
CA PRO A 292 13.47 -4.93 -2.59
C PRO A 292 14.47 -5.55 -3.58
N PRO A 293 14.39 -5.22 -4.89
CA PRO A 293 13.20 -4.74 -5.58
C PRO A 293 12.75 -5.63 -6.74
N THR A 294 11.44 -5.84 -6.85
CA THR A 294 10.64 -5.55 -8.08
C THR A 294 9.12 -5.53 -7.75
N ALA A 295 8.59 -4.37 -7.35
CA ALA A 295 7.16 -4.02 -7.37
C ALA A 295 6.97 -2.52 -7.08
N VAL A 296 5.93 -1.89 -7.61
CA VAL A 296 5.41 -0.61 -7.10
C VAL A 296 4.99 -0.78 -5.66
N MET A 297 4.28 -1.87 -5.34
CA MET A 297 3.82 -2.21 -3.99
C MET A 297 4.91 -2.70 -3.03
N ASN A 298 6.18 -2.35 -3.25
CA ASN A 298 7.22 -2.69 -2.28
C ASN A 298 7.14 -1.74 -1.05
N PRO A 299 7.19 -2.25 0.19
CA PRO A 299 7.03 -1.43 1.41
C PRO A 299 8.18 -0.44 1.66
N VAL A 300 9.26 -0.54 0.87
CA VAL A 300 10.41 0.35 0.93
C VAL A 300 10.53 1.12 -0.37
N TYR A 301 10.51 2.44 -0.24
CA TYR A 301 10.72 3.37 -1.35
C TYR A 301 12.13 3.19 -1.92
N GLY A 302 12.18 2.89 -3.21
CA GLY A 302 13.42 2.61 -3.94
C GLY A 302 13.81 3.68 -4.96
N GLY A 303 13.14 4.83 -4.96
CA GLY A 303 13.19 5.81 -6.05
C GLY A 303 12.02 5.67 -7.02
N ILE A 304 12.06 6.45 -8.09
CA ILE A 304 10.94 6.65 -9.03
C ILE A 304 10.39 5.33 -9.59
N ARG A 305 9.06 5.16 -9.51
CA ARG A 305 8.28 4.11 -10.18
C ARG A 305 6.94 4.69 -10.62
N HIS A 306 6.73 4.81 -11.93
CA HIS A 306 5.46 5.33 -12.50
C HIS A 306 4.69 4.30 -13.31
N SER A 307 5.10 3.04 -13.25
CA SER A 307 4.44 1.95 -13.96
C SER A 307 4.42 0.69 -13.09
N PRO A 308 3.28 0.00 -13.02
CA PRO A 308 3.19 -1.33 -12.43
C PRO A 308 4.23 -2.29 -13.00
N LEU A 309 4.71 -3.18 -12.15
CA LEU A 309 5.59 -4.29 -12.50
C LEU A 309 4.79 -5.60 -12.49
N PRO A 310 5.33 -6.73 -13.01
CA PRO A 310 4.55 -7.95 -13.19
C PRO A 310 3.84 -8.49 -11.93
N ALA A 311 4.39 -8.27 -10.74
CA ALA A 311 3.74 -8.65 -9.49
C ALA A 311 2.51 -7.76 -9.18
N ASP A 312 2.64 -6.46 -9.45
CA ASP A 312 1.55 -5.49 -9.31
C ASP A 312 0.41 -5.84 -10.27
N ASP A 313 0.72 -6.08 -11.55
CA ASP A 313 -0.26 -6.48 -12.58
C ASP A 313 -0.99 -7.78 -12.19
N ALA A 314 -0.25 -8.77 -11.69
CA ALA A 314 -0.82 -10.06 -11.30
C ALA A 314 -1.76 -9.90 -10.10
N GLY A 315 -1.38 -9.10 -9.11
CA GLY A 315 -2.23 -8.74 -7.98
C GLY A 315 -3.50 -8.01 -8.42
N MET A 316 -3.35 -7.00 -9.28
CA MET A 316 -4.48 -6.19 -9.75
C MET A 316 -5.46 -7.05 -10.55
N ASN A 317 -4.95 -7.97 -11.38
CA ASN A 317 -5.77 -8.92 -12.13
C ASN A 317 -6.49 -9.92 -11.21
N ALA A 318 -5.85 -10.37 -10.13
CA ALA A 318 -6.50 -11.25 -9.16
C ALA A 318 -7.70 -10.58 -8.47
N LEU A 319 -7.59 -9.28 -8.19
CA LEU A 319 -8.63 -8.50 -7.51
C LEU A 319 -9.77 -8.08 -8.46
N TRP A 320 -9.45 -7.58 -9.66
CA TRP A 320 -10.42 -6.83 -10.47
C TRP A 320 -10.93 -7.55 -11.71
N ARG A 321 -10.40 -8.73 -12.06
CA ARG A 321 -10.82 -9.46 -13.28
C ARG A 321 -12.33 -9.74 -13.36
N SER A 322 -12.95 -9.97 -12.21
CA SER A 322 -14.35 -10.35 -12.09
C SER A 322 -15.27 -9.14 -11.99
N TRP A 323 -14.74 -7.90 -11.91
CA TRP A 323 -15.56 -6.69 -11.94
C TRP A 323 -16.46 -6.62 -13.20
N PRO A 324 -17.74 -6.19 -13.08
CA PRO A 324 -18.46 -5.78 -11.86
C PRO A 324 -19.29 -6.92 -11.23
N ASN A 325 -18.93 -8.19 -11.42
CA ASN A 325 -19.62 -9.33 -10.83
C ASN A 325 -18.61 -10.22 -10.11
N PRO A 326 -18.03 -9.71 -8.99
CA PRO A 326 -16.78 -10.21 -8.48
C PRO A 326 -16.90 -11.60 -7.85
#